data_AF-A0AA35SNI1-F1
#
_entry.id   AF-A0AA35SNI1-F1
#
_cell.length_a   1.000
_cell.length_b   1.000
_cell.length_c   1.000
_cell.angle_alpha   90.00
_cell.angle_beta   90.00
_cell.angle_gamma   90.00
#
_symmetry.space_group_name_H-M   'P 1'
#
loop_
_entity.id
_entity.type
_entity.pdbx_description
1 polymer ?
#
loop_
_entity_poly.entity_id
_entity_poly.type
_entity_poly.pdbx_seq_one_letter_code
_entity_poly.pdbx_strand_id
1 'polypeptide(L)'
;MTSLIWTEVGWVRTGTVLTPRGESLEMAASPPDVSLSSGDIVCTAVSLSRYDHIHDIIFNFINKTGMSMLETDGPYGGQTCSAHNHTHHSSYDDSVFQQNRLQIELYHQLKQMNIFVNQPDGYFFQGGNKVGMGYNEDQYNLPRWQDLSVSRQGMYDDTYYHLPTQGWMQVPLIQYHGGGEAAEFDPMSRYLLEYEWALAQYLSYGVAACYRGPRLYDNVQTMGVAGKWVDFYKKYRGIVTSDIVHVRRPDMQDFDCILHVNPFITNRGLAVVFNPTSTSLNFTLSLPLYYTGISNKV
;
A
#
# COMPACT_ATOMS: atom_id res chain seq x y z
N MET A 1 12.64 18.88 25.13
CA MET A 1 11.38 19.49 24.68
C MET A 1 10.60 18.38 24.00
N THR A 2 9.57 17.85 24.66
CA THR A 2 8.76 16.71 24.20
C THR A 2 7.53 17.30 23.52
N SER A 3 7.24 16.95 22.27
CA SER A 3 6.16 17.60 21.50
C SER A 3 5.13 16.61 20.98
N LEU A 4 3.86 16.97 21.16
CA LEU A 4 2.75 16.52 20.32
C LEU A 4 2.76 17.38 19.05
N ILE A 5 2.68 16.73 17.90
CA ILE A 5 2.55 17.41 16.60
C ILE A 5 1.15 17.10 16.09
N TRP A 6 0.50 18.07 15.46
CA TRP A 6 -0.73 17.82 14.73
C TRP A 6 -0.58 18.35 13.32
N THR A 7 -1.23 17.66 12.37
CA THR A 7 -1.39 18.15 11.01
C THR A 7 -2.86 18.10 10.66
N GLU A 8 -3.34 19.19 10.09
CA GLU A 8 -4.71 19.28 9.56
C GLU A 8 -4.66 19.06 8.05
N VAL A 9 -5.50 18.14 7.58
CA VAL A 9 -5.80 17.98 6.15
C VAL A 9 -7.20 18.55 5.95
N GLY A 10 -7.24 19.78 5.45
CA GLY A 10 -8.46 20.53 5.18
C GLY A 10 -8.26 21.48 4.01
N TRP A 11 -9.32 22.21 3.65
CA TRP A 11 -9.41 23.10 2.48
C TRP A 11 -8.48 24.34 2.49
N VAL A 12 -7.40 24.35 3.27
CA VAL A 12 -6.50 25.51 3.42
C VAL A 12 -5.03 25.10 3.25
N ARG A 13 -4.38 25.68 2.23
CA ARG A 13 -3.01 25.36 1.78
C ARG A 13 -1.96 26.33 2.32
N THR A 14 -0.79 25.81 2.65
CA THR A 14 0.52 26.46 2.41
C THR A 14 1.58 25.41 2.01
N GLY A 15 2.45 25.76 1.04
CA GLY A 15 3.45 24.88 0.37
C GLY A 15 4.84 24.92 1.02
N THR A 16 5.78 24.03 0.66
CA THR A 16 6.84 24.19 -0.38
C THR A 16 7.60 22.85 -0.57
N VAL A 17 8.33 22.71 -1.70
CA VAL A 17 8.85 21.52 -2.40
C VAL A 17 10.30 21.13 -2.06
N LEU A 18 10.63 19.82 -2.02
CA LEU A 18 11.84 19.19 -2.60
C LEU A 18 11.61 17.73 -3.09
N THR A 19 12.38 17.30 -4.10
CA THR A 19 12.25 16.05 -4.91
C THR A 19 12.88 14.79 -4.28
N PRO A 20 12.48 13.56 -4.72
CA PRO A 20 13.46 12.46 -4.89
C PRO A 20 13.16 11.46 -6.04
N ARG A 21 14.18 10.66 -6.43
CA ARG A 21 14.10 9.47 -7.31
C ARG A 21 14.18 8.17 -6.50
N GLY A 22 13.45 7.16 -6.95
CA GLY A 22 13.63 5.73 -6.67
C GLY A 22 12.76 4.95 -7.66
N GLU A 23 13.29 3.87 -8.25
CA GLU A 23 12.61 3.04 -9.26
C GLU A 23 12.27 1.66 -8.67
N SER A 24 11.15 1.08 -9.12
CA SER A 24 10.62 -0.24 -8.71
C SER A 24 10.19 -1.07 -9.93
N LEU A 25 10.18 -2.41 -9.78
CA LEU A 25 9.67 -3.36 -10.78
C LEU A 25 8.28 -3.86 -10.35
N GLU A 26 7.34 -3.88 -11.30
CA GLU A 26 6.04 -4.54 -11.18
C GLU A 26 6.07 -5.79 -12.07
N MET A 27 5.85 -6.99 -11.51
CA MET A 27 5.65 -8.22 -12.29
C MET A 27 4.20 -8.69 -12.12
N ALA A 28 3.36 -8.37 -13.10
CA ALA A 28 2.07 -9.02 -13.27
C ALA A 28 2.28 -10.37 -13.96
N ALA A 29 1.93 -11.47 -13.29
CA ALA A 29 1.86 -12.79 -13.90
C ALA A 29 0.45 -13.05 -14.44
N SER A 30 0.03 -12.27 -15.44
CA SER A 30 -1.14 -12.61 -16.27
C SER A 30 -0.65 -12.99 -17.67
N PRO A 31 -0.81 -14.25 -18.11
CA PRO A 31 -0.48 -14.61 -19.48
C PRO A 31 -1.45 -13.92 -20.45
N PRO A 32 -1.00 -13.51 -21.64
CA PRO A 32 -1.90 -13.10 -22.71
C PRO A 32 -2.73 -14.31 -23.18
N ASP A 33 -4.04 -14.11 -23.29
CA ASP A 33 -5.04 -14.95 -23.97
C ASP A 33 -4.63 -16.40 -24.26
N VAL A 34 -4.93 -17.29 -23.32
CA VAL A 34 -5.11 -18.71 -23.62
C VAL A 34 -6.51 -19.09 -23.16
N SER A 35 -7.40 -19.34 -24.13
CA SER A 35 -8.70 -19.94 -23.88
C SER A 35 -8.51 -21.34 -23.28
N LEU A 36 -8.55 -21.44 -21.95
CA LEU A 36 -8.54 -22.73 -21.27
C LEU A 36 -9.96 -23.30 -21.30
N SER A 37 -10.13 -24.42 -22.01
CA SER A 37 -11.33 -25.24 -21.93
C SER A 37 -11.51 -25.76 -20.50
N SER A 38 -12.75 -25.91 -20.08
CA SER A 38 -13.24 -26.23 -18.72
C SER A 38 -12.77 -27.56 -18.09
N GLY A 39 -11.69 -28.17 -18.59
CA GLY A 39 -11.09 -29.40 -18.07
C GLY A 39 -9.65 -29.29 -17.57
N ASP A 40 -8.92 -28.20 -17.87
CA ASP A 40 -7.50 -28.06 -17.54
C ASP A 40 -7.24 -26.80 -16.72
N ILE A 41 -7.40 -26.90 -15.38
CA ILE A 41 -6.98 -25.84 -14.46
C ILE A 41 -5.45 -25.91 -14.34
N VAL A 42 -4.76 -25.01 -15.06
CA VAL A 42 -3.31 -24.85 -15.02
C VAL A 42 -2.93 -24.10 -13.75
N CYS A 43 -2.00 -24.64 -12.95
CA CYS A 43 -1.42 -23.99 -11.75
C CYS A 43 -1.06 -22.52 -11.99
N THR A 44 -1.70 -21.60 -11.28
CA THR A 44 -1.54 -20.15 -11.47
C THR A 44 -0.60 -19.46 -10.48
N ALA A 45 -0.39 -19.98 -9.26
CA ALA A 45 0.42 -19.27 -8.26
C ALA A 45 1.94 -19.53 -8.41
N VAL A 46 2.29 -20.72 -8.89
CA VAL A 46 3.60 -21.12 -9.40
C VAL A 46 3.21 -22.24 -10.34
N SER A 47 3.30 -22.05 -11.67
CA SER A 47 3.13 -23.21 -12.53
C SER A 47 4.26 -24.15 -12.15
N LEU A 48 3.97 -25.19 -11.38
CA LEU A 48 4.97 -26.07 -10.79
C LEU A 48 5.90 -26.58 -11.91
N SER A 49 5.38 -26.77 -13.13
CA SER A 49 6.11 -27.23 -14.32
C SER A 49 7.11 -26.22 -14.87
N ARG A 50 7.01 -24.94 -14.48
CA ARG A 50 7.93 -23.86 -14.85
C ARG A 50 8.56 -23.18 -13.65
N TYR A 51 8.42 -23.71 -12.44
CA TYR A 51 8.98 -23.09 -11.23
C TYR A 51 10.46 -22.80 -11.40
N ASP A 52 11.25 -23.80 -11.81
CA ASP A 52 12.70 -23.66 -11.98
C ASP A 52 13.04 -22.56 -13.00
N HIS A 53 12.28 -22.47 -14.09
CA HIS A 53 12.48 -21.44 -15.10
C HIS A 53 12.14 -20.03 -14.60
N ILE A 54 11.02 -19.87 -13.90
CA ILE A 54 10.60 -18.58 -13.33
C ILE A 54 11.58 -18.15 -12.23
N HIS A 55 11.98 -19.09 -11.38
CA HIS A 55 12.99 -18.90 -10.34
C HIS A 55 14.29 -18.38 -10.96
N ASP A 56 14.83 -19.09 -11.97
CA ASP A 56 16.04 -18.66 -12.66
C ASP A 56 15.91 -17.26 -13.27
N ILE A 57 14.77 -16.93 -13.89
CA ILE A 57 14.53 -15.60 -14.44
C ILE A 57 14.59 -14.54 -13.33
N ILE A 58 13.87 -14.75 -12.22
CA ILE A 58 13.79 -13.80 -11.11
C ILE A 58 15.19 -13.54 -10.54
N PHE A 59 15.93 -14.59 -10.18
CA PHE A 59 17.22 -14.41 -9.52
C PHE A 59 18.30 -13.89 -10.48
N ASN A 60 18.32 -14.34 -11.74
CA ASN A 60 19.24 -13.78 -12.73
C ASN A 60 18.96 -12.30 -12.98
N PHE A 61 17.69 -11.92 -13.07
CA PHE A 61 17.29 -10.53 -13.28
C PHE A 61 17.66 -9.65 -12.08
N ILE A 62 17.34 -10.07 -10.86
CA ILE A 62 17.70 -9.36 -9.63
C ILE A 62 19.23 -9.20 -9.53
N ASN A 63 19.99 -10.27 -9.72
CA ASN A 63 21.46 -10.23 -9.65
C ASN A 63 22.08 -9.32 -10.72
N LYS A 64 21.49 -9.28 -11.92
CA LYS A 64 22.00 -8.45 -13.03
C LYS A 64 21.65 -6.98 -12.87
N THR A 65 20.48 -6.66 -12.32
CA THR A 65 19.97 -5.29 -12.22
C THR A 65 20.29 -4.62 -10.88
N GLY A 66 20.48 -5.40 -9.82
CA GLY A 66 20.62 -4.89 -8.45
C GLY A 66 19.31 -4.39 -7.85
N MET A 67 18.16 -4.74 -8.42
CA MET A 67 16.86 -4.38 -7.86
C MET A 67 16.69 -4.96 -6.46
N SER A 68 16.09 -4.17 -5.57
CA SER A 68 15.96 -4.50 -4.13
C SER A 68 14.52 -4.79 -3.70
N MET A 69 13.57 -4.87 -4.64
CA MET A 69 12.17 -5.15 -4.39
C MET A 69 11.60 -6.01 -5.50
N LEU A 70 10.78 -7.00 -5.12
CA LEU A 70 9.94 -7.79 -6.01
C LEU A 70 8.48 -7.56 -5.60
N GLU A 71 7.66 -7.18 -6.57
CA GLU A 71 6.21 -7.15 -6.43
C GLU A 71 5.62 -8.39 -7.07
N THR A 72 4.83 -9.15 -6.31
CA THR A 72 4.15 -10.36 -6.77
C THR A 72 2.65 -10.15 -6.70
N ASP A 73 1.96 -10.31 -7.84
CA ASP A 73 0.50 -10.35 -7.94
C ASP A 73 -0.01 -11.75 -7.54
N GLY A 74 0.08 -11.99 -6.25
CA GLY A 74 0.11 -13.32 -5.64
C GLY A 74 1.15 -13.33 -4.52
N PRO A 75 1.04 -14.25 -3.56
CA PRO A 75 0.67 -15.61 -3.84
C PRO A 75 -0.73 -15.95 -3.36
N TYR A 76 -1.55 -16.48 -4.24
CA TYR A 76 -2.80 -17.11 -3.84
C TYR A 76 -2.50 -18.49 -3.24
N GLY A 77 -3.39 -19.02 -2.41
CA GLY A 77 -3.22 -20.31 -1.70
C GLY A 77 -3.04 -21.56 -2.57
N GLY A 78 -2.74 -21.40 -3.87
CA GLY A 78 -2.60 -22.44 -4.87
C GLY A 78 -3.96 -22.94 -5.34
N GLN A 79 -4.08 -23.22 -6.63
CA GLN A 79 -5.18 -24.05 -7.13
C GLN A 79 -4.71 -25.51 -7.17
N THR A 80 -5.61 -26.43 -6.87
CA THR A 80 -5.30 -27.86 -6.96
C THR A 80 -4.98 -28.26 -8.40
N CYS A 81 -3.94 -29.06 -8.58
CA CYS A 81 -3.50 -29.55 -9.88
C CYS A 81 -3.83 -31.04 -10.04
N SER A 82 -4.68 -31.38 -11.01
CA SER A 82 -5.05 -32.78 -11.29
C SER A 82 -4.03 -33.52 -12.17
N ALA A 83 -2.92 -32.88 -12.56
CA ALA A 83 -1.90 -33.54 -13.37
C ALA A 83 -1.18 -34.63 -12.57
N HIS A 84 -1.11 -35.83 -13.14
CA HIS A 84 -0.38 -36.97 -12.55
C HIS A 84 1.05 -37.11 -13.07
N ASN A 85 1.42 -36.36 -14.11
CA ASN A 85 2.77 -36.32 -14.65
C ASN A 85 3.34 -34.91 -14.45
N HIS A 86 3.97 -34.72 -13.30
CA HIS A 86 4.44 -33.41 -12.89
C HIS A 86 5.75 -33.51 -12.08
N THR A 87 6.70 -32.60 -12.29
CA THR A 87 8.04 -32.60 -11.65
C THR A 87 7.99 -32.33 -10.14
N HIS A 88 7.15 -31.38 -9.71
CA HIS A 88 7.16 -30.88 -8.34
C HIS A 88 5.96 -31.28 -7.47
N HIS A 89 5.05 -32.15 -7.95
CA HIS A 89 4.01 -32.78 -7.15
C HIS A 89 3.62 -34.13 -7.75
N SER A 90 3.02 -35.01 -6.94
CA SER A 90 2.72 -36.39 -7.32
C SER A 90 1.29 -36.59 -7.81
N SER A 91 0.37 -35.76 -7.33
CA SER A 91 -1.07 -35.95 -7.47
C SER A 91 -1.87 -34.67 -7.17
N TYR A 92 -3.19 -34.76 -7.31
CA TYR A 92 -4.13 -33.75 -6.83
C TYR A 92 -3.92 -33.41 -5.35
N ASP A 93 -3.73 -34.44 -4.51
CA ASP A 93 -3.77 -34.32 -3.05
C ASP A 93 -2.56 -33.58 -2.46
N ASP A 94 -1.39 -33.62 -3.11
CA ASP A 94 -0.18 -32.93 -2.64
C ASP A 94 0.13 -31.62 -3.39
N SER A 95 -0.62 -31.33 -4.46
CA SER A 95 -0.34 -30.21 -5.36
C SER A 95 -0.31 -28.84 -4.68
N VAL A 96 -1.26 -28.56 -3.78
CA VAL A 96 -1.35 -27.27 -3.07
C VAL A 96 -0.23 -27.13 -2.04
N PHE A 97 0.05 -28.20 -1.31
CA PHE A 97 1.14 -28.23 -0.33
C PHE A 97 2.49 -27.96 -1.01
N GLN A 98 2.77 -28.59 -2.14
CA GLN A 98 4.03 -28.39 -2.87
C GLN A 98 4.14 -26.98 -3.47
N GLN A 99 3.05 -26.42 -3.99
CA GLN A 99 3.02 -25.01 -4.42
C GLN A 99 3.39 -24.07 -3.28
N ASN A 100 2.75 -24.21 -2.12
CA ASN A 100 3.03 -23.37 -0.97
C ASN A 100 4.48 -23.54 -0.49
N ARG A 101 5.01 -24.77 -0.44
CA ARG A 101 6.42 -25.02 -0.06
C ARG A 101 7.40 -24.28 -0.97
N LEU A 102 7.25 -24.37 -2.29
CA LEU A 102 8.17 -23.72 -3.25
C LEU A 102 8.11 -22.20 -3.21
N GLN A 103 6.93 -21.65 -2.94
CA GLN A 103 6.73 -20.23 -2.76
C GLN A 103 7.40 -19.73 -1.46
N ILE A 104 7.26 -20.46 -0.36
CA ILE A 104 7.98 -20.17 0.89
C ILE A 104 9.49 -20.18 0.63
N GLU A 105 9.99 -21.17 -0.10
CA GLU A 105 11.41 -21.25 -0.45
C GLU A 105 11.87 -20.06 -1.30
N LEU A 106 11.08 -19.64 -2.28
CA LEU A 106 11.35 -18.44 -3.08
C LEU A 106 11.46 -17.19 -2.19
N TYR A 107 10.48 -16.96 -1.32
CA TYR A 107 10.46 -15.80 -0.42
C TYR A 107 11.60 -15.84 0.58
N HIS A 108 11.93 -16.99 1.16
CA HIS A 108 13.09 -17.14 2.03
C HIS A 108 14.40 -16.76 1.33
N GLN A 109 14.59 -17.20 0.08
CA GLN A 109 15.78 -16.85 -0.71
C GLN A 109 15.85 -15.35 -1.03
N LEU A 110 14.72 -14.74 -1.44
CA LEU A 110 14.63 -13.29 -1.63
C LEU A 110 15.01 -12.53 -0.35
N LYS A 111 14.54 -12.99 0.80
CA LYS A 111 14.86 -12.38 2.10
C LYS A 111 16.32 -12.54 2.50
N GLN A 112 16.95 -13.67 2.22
CA GLN A 112 18.40 -13.86 2.41
C GLN A 112 19.22 -12.87 1.58
N MET A 113 18.70 -12.47 0.41
CA MET A 113 19.29 -11.46 -0.46
C MET A 113 18.89 -10.02 -0.10
N ASN A 114 18.17 -9.81 1.01
CA ASN A 114 17.64 -8.52 1.43
C ASN A 114 16.71 -7.87 0.37
N ILE A 115 16.01 -8.69 -0.40
CA ILE A 115 14.98 -8.23 -1.34
C ILE A 115 13.66 -8.07 -0.59
N PHE A 116 13.03 -6.92 -0.79
CA PHE A 116 11.72 -6.62 -0.22
C PHE A 116 10.61 -7.23 -1.07
N VAL A 117 9.64 -7.90 -0.45
CA VAL A 117 8.52 -8.54 -1.17
C VAL A 117 7.23 -7.75 -0.95
N ASN A 118 6.69 -7.15 -2.01
CA ASN A 118 5.35 -6.56 -1.99
C ASN A 118 4.35 -7.59 -2.55
N GLN A 119 3.31 -7.92 -1.79
CA GLN A 119 2.32 -8.92 -2.19
C GLN A 119 0.92 -8.59 -1.64
N PRO A 120 -0.17 -9.08 -2.24
CA PRO A 120 -1.53 -8.76 -1.81
C PRO A 120 -1.92 -9.46 -0.49
N ASP A 121 -1.46 -10.69 -0.28
CA ASP A 121 -1.89 -11.56 0.84
C ASP A 121 -0.90 -11.61 2.02
N GLY A 122 -1.39 -12.02 3.19
CA GLY A 122 -0.67 -12.05 4.47
C GLY A 122 0.36 -13.19 4.59
N TYR A 123 1.53 -13.04 3.96
CA TYR A 123 2.63 -14.04 3.96
C TYR A 123 3.83 -13.67 4.85
N PHE A 124 3.63 -12.87 5.91
CA PHE A 124 4.71 -12.33 6.73
C PHE A 124 5.64 -13.40 7.34
N PHE A 125 5.09 -14.50 7.87
CA PHE A 125 5.89 -15.60 8.42
C PHE A 125 6.63 -16.44 7.37
N GLN A 126 6.28 -16.25 6.09
CA GLN A 126 6.85 -16.96 4.94
C GLN A 126 7.85 -16.09 4.17
N GLY A 127 8.11 -14.85 4.64
CA GLY A 127 9.07 -13.93 4.05
C GLY A 127 8.44 -12.71 3.34
N GLY A 128 7.11 -12.64 3.22
CA GLY A 128 6.42 -11.46 2.69
C GLY A 128 6.66 -10.21 3.55
N ASN A 129 6.64 -9.02 2.94
CA ASN A 129 6.86 -7.76 3.67
C ASN A 129 5.64 -6.86 3.77
N LYS A 130 4.69 -6.96 2.84
CA LYS A 130 3.48 -6.13 2.84
C LYS A 130 2.21 -6.92 2.59
N VAL A 131 1.07 -6.29 2.82
CA VAL A 131 -0.28 -6.80 2.54
C VAL A 131 -1.15 -5.63 2.07
N GLY A 132 -2.17 -5.91 1.27
CA GLY A 132 -3.16 -4.89 0.89
C GLY A 132 -3.92 -4.36 2.11
N MET A 133 -4.26 -3.08 2.12
CA MET A 133 -5.07 -2.45 3.18
C MET A 133 -6.55 -2.37 2.78
N GLY A 134 -7.23 -3.52 2.74
CA GLY A 134 -8.69 -3.63 2.56
C GLY A 134 -9.17 -3.25 1.17
N TYR A 135 -8.27 -3.16 0.20
CA TYR A 135 -8.58 -2.72 -1.15
C TYR A 135 -9.31 -3.79 -1.95
N ASN A 136 -10.15 -3.35 -2.87
CA ASN A 136 -10.63 -4.13 -4.01
C ASN A 136 -10.08 -3.45 -5.27
N GLU A 137 -9.59 -4.17 -6.26
CA GLU A 137 -9.07 -3.54 -7.49
C GLU A 137 -10.12 -2.66 -8.19
N ASP A 138 -11.39 -3.08 -8.16
CA ASP A 138 -12.50 -2.29 -8.70
C ASP A 138 -12.75 -1.00 -7.92
N GLN A 139 -12.27 -0.89 -6.68
CA GLN A 139 -12.32 0.35 -5.91
C GLN A 139 -11.57 1.47 -6.61
N TYR A 140 -10.45 1.16 -7.27
CA TYR A 140 -9.66 2.14 -8.01
C TYR A 140 -10.33 2.60 -9.32
N ASN A 141 -11.50 2.02 -9.66
CA ASN A 141 -12.37 2.50 -10.73
C ASN A 141 -13.42 3.52 -10.25
N LEU A 142 -13.54 3.72 -8.93
CA LEU A 142 -14.50 4.67 -8.37
C LEU A 142 -14.06 6.12 -8.67
N PRO A 143 -15.02 7.07 -8.75
CA PRO A 143 -14.69 8.49 -8.78
C PRO A 143 -13.72 8.87 -7.65
N ARG A 144 -12.72 9.73 -7.92
CA ARG A 144 -11.63 10.07 -7.00
C ARG A 144 -12.05 10.25 -5.54
N TRP A 145 -13.10 11.02 -5.28
CA TRP A 145 -13.57 11.26 -3.91
C TRP A 145 -14.15 10.01 -3.24
N GLN A 146 -14.81 9.12 -3.99
CA GLN A 146 -15.30 7.85 -3.46
C GLN A 146 -14.14 6.91 -3.16
N ASP A 147 -13.17 6.78 -4.07
CA ASP A 147 -11.97 5.98 -3.82
C ASP A 147 -11.20 6.50 -2.60
N LEU A 148 -10.88 7.80 -2.53
CA LEU A 148 -10.18 8.39 -1.40
C LEU A 148 -10.89 8.14 -0.06
N SER A 149 -12.22 8.11 -0.08
CA SER A 149 -13.05 7.82 1.09
C SER A 149 -12.98 6.36 1.52
N VAL A 150 -13.13 5.43 0.57
CA VAL A 150 -13.09 3.99 0.84
C VAL A 150 -11.67 3.56 1.23
N SER A 151 -10.66 4.07 0.53
CA SER A 151 -9.24 3.85 0.85
C SER A 151 -8.89 4.27 2.27
N ARG A 152 -9.39 5.43 2.74
CA ARG A 152 -9.13 5.88 4.11
C ARG A 152 -9.84 5.01 5.15
N GLN A 153 -11.05 4.53 4.85
CA GLN A 153 -11.73 3.56 5.70
C GLN A 153 -10.97 2.23 5.77
N GLY A 154 -10.51 1.72 4.63
CA GLY A 154 -9.70 0.49 4.55
C GLY A 154 -8.42 0.62 5.36
N MET A 155 -7.66 1.72 5.20
CA MET A 155 -6.47 1.96 6.01
C MET A 155 -6.79 2.09 7.51
N TYR A 156 -7.89 2.75 7.89
CA TYR A 156 -8.30 2.84 9.30
C TYR A 156 -8.63 1.46 9.87
N ASP A 157 -9.40 0.65 9.16
CA ASP A 157 -9.85 -0.66 9.65
C ASP A 157 -8.71 -1.69 9.68
N ASP A 158 -7.85 -1.71 8.67
CA ASP A 158 -6.79 -2.72 8.57
C ASP A 158 -5.59 -2.40 9.48
N THR A 159 -5.41 -1.14 9.87
CA THR A 159 -4.40 -0.78 10.87
C THR A 159 -4.73 -1.24 12.29
N TYR A 160 -5.89 -1.86 12.52
CA TYR A 160 -6.13 -2.66 13.74
C TYR A 160 -5.36 -3.99 13.73
N TYR A 161 -5.06 -4.53 12.55
CA TYR A 161 -4.45 -5.86 12.37
C TYR A 161 -3.00 -5.77 11.88
N HIS A 162 -2.64 -4.69 11.21
CA HIS A 162 -1.36 -4.49 10.56
C HIS A 162 -0.71 -3.17 10.98
N LEU A 163 0.62 -3.17 11.11
CA LEU A 163 1.35 -1.92 11.24
C LEU A 163 1.20 -1.09 9.97
N PRO A 164 1.22 0.26 10.05
CA PRO A 164 1.14 1.11 8.86
C PRO A 164 2.12 0.71 7.74
N THR A 165 3.36 0.38 8.12
CA THR A 165 4.42 0.00 7.18
C THR A 165 4.24 -1.35 6.51
N GLN A 166 3.36 -2.20 7.04
CA GLN A 166 3.00 -3.48 6.42
C GLN A 166 1.95 -3.29 5.32
N GLY A 167 1.26 -2.15 5.26
CA GLY A 167 0.22 -1.91 4.29
C GLY A 167 0.73 -1.39 2.95
N TRP A 168 0.00 -1.73 1.90
CA TRP A 168 0.01 -0.97 0.65
C TRP A 168 -1.39 -0.68 0.11
N MET A 169 -1.48 0.38 -0.68
CA MET A 169 -2.66 0.85 -1.41
C MET A 169 -2.25 1.33 -2.82
N GLN A 170 -3.21 1.74 -3.66
CA GLN A 170 -2.93 2.32 -4.98
C GLN A 170 -3.53 3.72 -5.13
N VAL A 171 -2.90 4.52 -5.99
CA VAL A 171 -3.44 5.78 -6.51
C VAL A 171 -3.40 5.70 -8.04
N PRO A 172 -4.55 5.56 -8.72
CA PRO A 172 -4.61 5.49 -10.17
C PRO A 172 -4.39 6.89 -10.79
N LEU A 173 -3.14 7.23 -11.13
CA LEU A 173 -2.87 8.53 -11.77
C LEU A 173 -3.42 8.55 -13.20
N ILE A 174 -3.38 7.45 -13.91
CA ILE A 174 -4.09 7.25 -15.18
C ILE A 174 -5.24 6.27 -14.99
N GLN A 175 -6.15 6.20 -15.97
CA GLN A 175 -7.23 5.23 -15.98
C GLN A 175 -6.72 3.82 -15.66
N TYR A 176 -7.23 3.28 -14.56
CA TYR A 176 -7.11 1.89 -14.17
C TYR A 176 -8.46 1.21 -14.49
N HIS A 177 -8.39 -0.01 -15.01
CA HIS A 177 -9.49 -0.72 -15.68
C HIS A 177 -10.44 0.21 -16.48
N GLY A 178 -11.67 0.41 -15.99
CA GLY A 178 -12.76 1.06 -16.69
C GLY A 178 -13.31 2.33 -16.04
N GLY A 179 -12.64 2.90 -15.01
CA GLY A 179 -13.17 4.03 -14.24
C GLY A 179 -13.29 5.36 -14.98
N GLY A 180 -12.54 5.55 -16.08
CA GLY A 180 -12.55 6.76 -16.90
C GLY A 180 -12.05 8.04 -16.20
N GLU A 181 -12.35 9.21 -16.78
CA GLU A 181 -11.87 10.53 -16.33
C GLU A 181 -12.24 10.85 -14.87
N ALA A 182 -13.31 10.27 -14.33
CA ALA A 182 -13.74 10.52 -12.95
C ALA A 182 -12.84 9.83 -11.91
N ALA A 183 -12.14 8.75 -12.27
CA ALA A 183 -11.33 7.92 -11.38
C ALA A 183 -9.83 8.25 -11.47
N GLU A 184 -9.34 8.67 -12.64
CA GLU A 184 -7.92 9.02 -12.82
C GLU A 184 -7.56 10.40 -12.27
N PHE A 185 -6.27 10.64 -11.98
CA PHE A 185 -5.81 11.96 -11.52
C PHE A 185 -5.12 12.77 -12.63
N ASP A 186 -4.69 12.18 -13.74
CA ASP A 186 -3.99 12.89 -14.82
C ASP A 186 -4.98 13.67 -15.70
N PRO A 187 -4.71 14.94 -16.03
CA PRO A 187 -3.64 15.78 -15.49
C PRO A 187 -3.96 16.27 -14.06
N MET A 188 -3.04 16.03 -13.12
CA MET A 188 -3.21 16.33 -11.67
C MET A 188 -3.51 17.79 -11.39
N SER A 189 -3.11 18.69 -12.27
CA SER A 189 -3.40 20.12 -12.18
C SER A 189 -4.90 20.45 -12.26
N ARG A 190 -5.72 19.61 -12.90
CA ARG A 190 -7.19 19.77 -12.93
C ARG A 190 -7.87 19.32 -11.63
N TYR A 191 -7.26 18.37 -10.91
CA TYR A 191 -7.79 17.74 -9.70
C TYR A 191 -6.83 17.93 -8.53
N LEU A 192 -6.25 19.13 -8.44
CA LEU A 192 -5.13 19.42 -7.56
C LEU A 192 -5.47 19.22 -6.08
N LEU A 193 -6.74 19.38 -5.73
CA LEU A 193 -7.21 19.14 -4.38
C LEU A 193 -7.27 17.66 -4.08
N GLU A 194 -7.93 16.88 -4.92
CA GLU A 194 -8.02 15.42 -4.82
C GLU A 194 -6.62 14.82 -4.75
N TYR A 195 -5.72 15.28 -5.63
CA TYR A 195 -4.34 14.83 -5.70
C TYR A 195 -3.58 15.13 -4.39
N GLU A 196 -3.80 16.33 -3.82
CA GLU A 196 -3.24 16.67 -2.51
C GLU A 196 -3.81 15.77 -1.41
N TRP A 197 -5.10 15.46 -1.43
CA TRP A 197 -5.75 14.55 -0.49
C TRP A 197 -5.21 13.13 -0.57
N ALA A 198 -4.97 12.61 -1.78
CA ALA A 198 -4.35 11.30 -1.98
C ALA A 198 -2.98 11.25 -1.30
N LEU A 199 -2.09 12.20 -1.63
CA LEU A 199 -0.77 12.28 -0.99
C LEU A 199 -0.87 12.44 0.52
N ALA A 200 -1.76 13.31 0.99
CA ALA A 200 -1.97 13.58 2.41
C ALA A 200 -2.34 12.31 3.16
N GLN A 201 -3.36 11.58 2.73
CA GLN A 201 -3.86 10.42 3.47
C GLN A 201 -2.83 9.30 3.52
N TYR A 202 -2.21 8.91 2.40
CA TYR A 202 -1.27 7.78 2.40
C TYR A 202 0.01 8.11 3.17
N LEU A 203 0.59 9.29 2.94
CA LEU A 203 1.83 9.69 3.60
C LEU A 203 1.62 10.04 5.08
N SER A 204 0.45 10.49 5.50
CA SER A 204 0.17 10.73 6.93
C SER A 204 -0.20 9.47 7.68
N TYR A 205 -0.86 8.48 7.04
CA TYR A 205 -1.12 7.17 7.63
C TYR A 205 0.14 6.31 7.75
N GLY A 206 1.20 6.60 7.00
CA GLY A 206 2.40 5.76 6.95
C GLY A 206 2.23 4.49 6.11
N VAL A 207 1.19 4.44 5.30
CA VAL A 207 0.87 3.35 4.37
C VAL A 207 1.45 3.69 3.00
N ALA A 208 2.18 2.74 2.40
CA ALA A 208 2.77 2.95 1.09
C ALA A 208 1.70 2.91 0.00
N ALA A 209 1.73 3.85 -0.95
CA ALA A 209 0.85 3.81 -2.12
C ALA A 209 1.65 3.53 -3.40
N CYS A 210 1.14 2.68 -4.27
CA CYS A 210 1.56 2.55 -5.66
C CYS A 210 0.91 3.68 -6.47
N TYR A 211 1.70 4.67 -6.88
CA TYR A 211 1.23 5.76 -7.74
C TYR A 211 1.30 5.33 -9.19
N ARG A 212 0.19 4.85 -9.74
CA ARG A 212 0.14 4.20 -11.05
C ARG A 212 -0.04 5.22 -12.17
N GLY A 213 1.05 5.56 -12.84
CA GLY A 213 1.03 6.41 -14.04
C GLY A 213 2.43 6.80 -14.51
N PRO A 214 2.55 7.49 -15.65
CA PRO A 214 3.83 7.78 -16.28
C PRO A 214 4.62 8.89 -15.57
N ARG A 215 3.98 9.66 -14.67
CA ARG A 215 4.59 10.81 -13.98
C ARG A 215 3.88 11.05 -12.65
N LEU A 216 4.63 11.58 -11.67
CA LEU A 216 4.07 11.97 -10.36
C LEU A 216 3.49 13.39 -10.35
N TYR A 217 3.87 14.25 -11.30
CA TYR A 217 3.39 15.63 -11.39
C TYR A 217 3.41 16.10 -12.86
N ASP A 218 2.51 17.01 -13.21
CA ASP A 218 2.33 17.54 -14.58
C ASP A 218 2.81 18.99 -14.74
N ASN A 219 2.96 19.75 -13.65
CA ASN A 219 3.42 21.13 -13.65
C ASN A 219 4.12 21.50 -12.31
N VAL A 220 4.59 22.75 -12.20
CA VAL A 220 5.29 23.25 -11.00
C VAL A 220 4.38 23.22 -9.77
N GLN A 221 3.08 23.41 -9.93
CA GLN A 221 2.12 23.42 -8.82
C GLN A 221 1.86 22.02 -8.27
N THR A 222 1.72 20.99 -9.11
CA THR A 222 1.57 19.60 -8.68
C THR A 222 2.87 19.03 -8.12
N MET A 223 4.02 19.41 -8.68
CA MET A 223 5.33 19.17 -8.07
C MET A 223 5.44 19.83 -6.68
N GLY A 224 4.89 21.04 -6.57
CA GLY A 224 4.52 21.77 -5.35
C GLY A 224 3.98 20.89 -4.24
N VAL A 225 2.84 20.28 -4.55
CA VAL A 225 2.04 19.47 -3.64
C VAL A 225 2.75 18.16 -3.31
N ALA A 226 3.31 17.47 -4.31
CA ALA A 226 4.07 16.23 -4.10
C ALA A 226 5.25 16.45 -3.15
N GLY A 227 6.05 17.49 -3.39
CA GLY A 227 7.19 17.86 -2.55
C GLY A 227 6.78 18.15 -1.11
N LYS A 228 5.70 18.93 -0.90
CA LYS A 228 5.17 19.24 0.44
C LYS A 228 4.93 17.98 1.27
N TRP A 229 4.21 17.00 0.73
CA TRP A 229 3.84 15.79 1.48
C TRP A 229 5.01 14.81 1.63
N VAL A 230 5.91 14.74 0.64
CA VAL A 230 7.16 13.98 0.75
C VAL A 230 8.05 14.57 1.85
N ASP A 231 8.16 15.90 1.93
CA ASP A 231 8.95 16.57 2.97
C ASP A 231 8.32 16.38 4.36
N PHE A 232 6.99 16.43 4.46
CA PHE A 232 6.27 16.05 5.67
C PHE A 232 6.63 14.62 6.10
N TYR A 233 6.51 13.65 5.20
CA TYR A 233 6.83 12.25 5.49
C TYR A 233 8.29 12.10 5.92
N LYS A 234 9.26 12.64 5.17
CA LYS A 234 10.68 12.55 5.52
C LYS A 234 10.98 13.15 6.89
N LYS A 235 10.36 14.29 7.22
CA LYS A 235 10.53 14.96 8.51
C LYS A 235 9.94 14.17 9.67
N TYR A 236 8.79 13.54 9.48
CA TYR A 236 8.04 12.88 10.54
C TYR A 236 7.97 11.36 10.45
N ARG A 237 8.69 10.71 9.52
CA ARG A 237 8.65 9.25 9.32
C ARG A 237 8.88 8.45 10.60
N GLY A 238 9.72 8.96 11.51
CA GLY A 238 9.95 8.30 12.81
C GLY A 238 8.67 8.08 13.62
N ILE A 239 7.72 9.02 13.58
CA ILE A 239 6.40 8.87 14.24
C ILE A 239 5.33 8.32 13.29
N VAL A 240 5.32 8.72 12.01
CA VAL A 240 4.35 8.26 11.01
C VAL A 240 4.43 6.74 10.76
N THR A 241 5.60 6.13 10.90
CA THR A 241 5.74 4.67 10.77
C THR A 241 5.59 3.93 12.11
N SER A 242 5.10 4.61 13.16
CA SER A 242 4.83 4.00 14.47
C SER A 242 3.36 3.60 14.61
N ASP A 243 3.05 2.89 15.69
CA ASP A 243 1.71 2.41 16.04
C ASP A 243 0.65 3.52 16.02
N ILE A 244 -0.57 3.13 15.68
CA ILE A 244 -1.73 4.02 15.62
C ILE A 244 -2.68 3.72 16.78
N VAL A 245 -3.19 4.79 17.39
CA VAL A 245 -4.42 4.77 18.17
C VAL A 245 -5.53 5.36 17.32
N HIS A 246 -6.55 4.55 17.07
CA HIS A 246 -7.75 4.90 16.32
C HIS A 246 -8.64 5.84 17.14
N VAL A 247 -8.87 7.08 16.66
CA VAL A 247 -9.64 8.09 17.40
C VAL A 247 -11.07 8.20 16.87
N ARG A 248 -11.22 8.42 15.55
CA ARG A 248 -12.53 8.45 14.89
C ARG A 248 -12.42 7.91 13.48
N ARG A 249 -13.21 6.87 13.17
CA ARG A 249 -13.27 6.22 11.86
C ARG A 249 -13.78 7.18 10.80
N PRO A 250 -13.22 7.20 9.58
CA PRO A 250 -13.75 7.97 8.48
C PRO A 250 -15.18 7.54 8.10
N ASP A 251 -16.08 8.50 7.98
CA ASP A 251 -17.46 8.32 7.50
C ASP A 251 -17.85 9.34 6.41
N MET A 252 -16.93 10.25 6.06
CA MET A 252 -17.12 11.37 5.13
C MET A 252 -18.26 12.35 5.48
N GLN A 253 -18.80 12.28 6.70
CA GLN A 253 -19.90 13.11 7.18
C GLN A 253 -19.45 14.09 8.27
N ASP A 254 -18.37 13.76 8.99
CA ASP A 254 -17.74 14.62 9.99
C ASP A 254 -16.21 14.46 9.92
N PHE A 255 -15.47 15.09 10.83
CA PHE A 255 -14.03 14.88 10.94
C PHE A 255 -13.68 13.40 11.17
N ASP A 256 -12.49 13.01 10.77
CA ASP A 256 -11.91 11.72 11.13
C ASP A 256 -10.48 11.89 11.64
N CYS A 257 -10.03 10.94 12.47
CA CYS A 257 -8.77 11.10 13.18
C CYS A 257 -8.09 9.77 13.53
N ILE A 258 -6.78 9.75 13.30
CA ILE A 258 -5.84 8.79 13.86
C ILE A 258 -4.76 9.52 14.66
N LEU A 259 -4.18 8.81 15.62
CA LEU A 259 -3.07 9.30 16.43
C LEU A 259 -1.92 8.30 16.36
N HIS A 260 -0.83 8.65 15.68
CA HIS A 260 0.41 7.88 15.81
C HIS A 260 0.99 8.09 17.20
N VAL A 261 1.51 7.03 17.80
CA VAL A 261 2.07 7.03 19.16
C VAL A 261 3.41 6.30 19.21
N ASN A 262 4.39 6.89 19.89
CA ASN A 262 5.66 6.22 20.18
C ASN A 262 6.37 6.87 21.39
N PRO A 263 6.40 6.21 22.56
CA PRO A 263 6.97 6.81 23.77
C PRO A 263 8.51 6.89 23.76
N PHE A 264 9.16 6.22 22.81
CA PHE A 264 10.63 6.05 22.78
C PHE A 264 11.36 7.07 21.90
N ILE A 265 10.64 7.94 21.19
CA ILE A 265 11.22 8.94 20.30
C ILE A 265 10.95 10.39 20.77
N THR A 266 11.51 11.37 20.06
CA THR A 266 11.34 12.79 20.40
C THR A 266 9.92 13.29 20.12
N ASN A 267 9.40 13.00 18.92
CA ASN A 267 8.04 13.33 18.51
C ASN A 267 7.13 12.16 18.88
N ARG A 268 6.58 12.17 20.09
CA ARG A 268 5.93 10.98 20.67
C ARG A 268 4.49 10.76 20.25
N GLY A 269 3.88 11.78 19.66
CA GLY A 269 2.52 11.72 19.17
C GLY A 269 2.36 12.58 17.92
N LEU A 270 1.63 12.06 16.94
CA LEU A 270 1.18 12.81 15.77
C LEU A 270 -0.30 12.55 15.52
N ALA A 271 -1.14 13.55 15.77
CA ALA A 271 -2.54 13.49 15.40
C ALA A 271 -2.72 13.93 13.94
N VAL A 272 -3.41 13.11 13.16
CA VAL A 272 -3.82 13.43 11.80
C VAL A 272 -5.33 13.61 11.82
N VAL A 273 -5.80 14.80 11.45
CA VAL A 273 -7.22 15.15 11.47
C VAL A 273 -7.63 15.57 10.07
N PHE A 274 -8.64 14.89 9.54
CA PHE A 274 -9.24 15.21 8.25
C PHE A 274 -10.59 15.88 8.47
N ASN A 275 -10.86 16.95 7.73
CA ASN A 275 -12.21 17.50 7.58
C ASN A 275 -12.70 17.21 6.15
N PRO A 276 -13.44 16.11 5.93
CA PRO A 276 -13.97 15.77 4.61
C PRO A 276 -15.20 16.59 4.20
N THR A 277 -15.73 17.42 5.10
CA THR A 277 -16.93 18.23 4.82
C THR A 277 -16.57 19.46 3.97
N SER A 278 -17.59 20.07 3.37
CA SER A 278 -17.45 21.33 2.61
C SER A 278 -17.48 22.57 3.51
N THR A 279 -17.61 22.40 4.83
CA THR A 279 -17.73 23.50 5.79
C THR A 279 -16.64 23.43 6.85
N SER A 280 -16.29 24.57 7.41
CA SER A 280 -15.41 24.60 8.58
C SER A 280 -16.13 24.01 9.78
N LEU A 281 -15.47 23.08 10.47
CA LEU A 281 -15.95 22.49 11.71
C LEU A 281 -15.32 23.20 12.91
N ASN A 282 -16.08 23.37 13.99
CA ASN A 282 -15.58 23.84 15.27
C ASN A 282 -16.00 22.86 16.36
N PHE A 283 -15.02 22.16 16.93
CA PHE A 283 -15.24 21.12 17.92
C PHE A 283 -14.05 21.00 18.86
N THR A 284 -14.26 20.36 20.01
CA THR A 284 -13.18 20.01 20.93
C THR A 284 -12.81 18.55 20.76
N LEU A 285 -11.57 18.28 20.33
CA LEU A 285 -11.05 16.92 20.17
C LEU A 285 -10.27 16.49 21.43
N SER A 286 -10.70 15.38 22.04
CA SER A 286 -9.95 14.74 23.12
C SER A 286 -9.08 13.63 22.54
N LEU A 287 -7.77 13.67 22.80
CA LEU A 287 -6.81 12.70 22.29
C LEU A 287 -6.31 11.76 23.42
N PRO A 288 -6.29 10.43 23.20
CA PRO A 288 -5.79 9.47 24.18
C PRO A 288 -4.26 9.46 24.21
N LEU A 289 -3.65 10.40 24.95
CA LEU A 289 -2.19 10.58 24.97
C LEU A 289 -1.44 9.56 25.84
N TYR A 290 -2.10 8.62 26.49
CA TYR A 290 -1.47 7.63 27.37
C TYR A 290 -0.31 6.88 26.67
N TYR A 291 -0.56 6.35 25.47
CA TYR A 291 0.43 5.56 24.71
C TYR A 291 1.60 6.38 24.13
N THR A 292 1.48 7.72 24.12
CA THR A 292 2.62 8.59 23.78
C THR A 292 3.62 8.72 24.93
N GLY A 293 3.26 8.31 26.15
CA GLY A 293 4.05 8.57 27.36
C GLY A 293 4.14 10.06 27.74
N ILE A 294 3.30 10.93 27.16
CA ILE A 294 3.17 12.35 27.53
C ILE A 294 2.21 12.51 28.72
N SER A 295 1.18 11.68 28.80
CA SER A 295 0.18 11.69 29.87
C SER A 295 0.15 10.35 30.60
N ASN A 296 -0.01 10.39 31.93
CA ASN A 296 -0.21 9.19 32.75
C ASN A 296 -1.71 8.83 32.92
N LYS A 297 -2.61 9.55 32.24
CA LYS A 297 -4.05 9.32 32.28
C LYS A 297 -4.55 8.79 30.93
N VAL A 298 -5.37 7.74 31.00
CA VAL A 298 -6.23 7.25 29.92
C VAL A 298 -7.45 8.15 29.83
#